data_AF-A0A0F8GMC1-F1
#
_entry.id   AF-A0A0F8GMC1-F1
#
_cell.length_a   1.000
_cell.length_b   1.000
_cell.length_c   1.000
_cell.angle_alpha   90.00
_cell.angle_beta   90.00
_cell.angle_gamma   90.00
#
_symmetry.space_group_name_H-M   'P 1'
#
loop_
_entity.id
_entity.type
_entity.pdbx_description
1 polymer ?
#
loop_
_entity_poly.entity_id
_entity_poly.type
_entity_poly.pdbx_seq_one_letter_code
_entity_poly.pdbx_strand_id
1 'polypeptide(L)'
;MSCCKECGHTLENVEVEAYEKRQVFDIPPVNLIVTEHKSQIKTCPHCGRINKAVFPESVKYPVQYGPNILASAIYCKNHHFIPYERISEFFEDIMGIKICPATIIRAEKECFQNLECFENIIRTLQRL
;
A
#
# COMPACT_ATOMS: atom_id res chain seq x y z
N MET A 1 13.99 -12.40 -38.55
CA MET A 1 13.94 -11.85 -39.92
C MET A 1 14.56 -12.90 -40.82
N SER A 2 13.82 -13.45 -41.78
CA SER A 2 14.28 -14.61 -42.57
C SER A 2 14.97 -14.23 -43.88
N CYS A 3 14.83 -13.00 -44.37
CA CYS A 3 15.51 -12.51 -45.56
C CYS A 3 16.08 -11.09 -45.37
N CYS A 4 17.14 -10.78 -46.10
CA CYS A 4 17.70 -9.44 -46.20
C CYS A 4 16.71 -8.50 -46.90
N LYS A 5 16.48 -7.32 -46.33
CA LYS A 5 15.53 -6.34 -46.86
C LYS A 5 15.97 -5.70 -48.18
N GLU A 6 17.28 -5.64 -48.44
CA GLU A 6 17.84 -5.00 -49.64
C GLU A 6 17.96 -5.96 -50.83
N CYS A 7 18.48 -7.17 -50.60
CA CYS A 7 18.78 -8.11 -51.69
C CYS A 7 17.91 -9.37 -51.71
N GLY A 8 17.05 -9.58 -50.70
CA GLY A 8 16.16 -10.73 -50.61
C GLY A 8 16.84 -12.06 -50.24
N HIS A 9 18.17 -12.09 -50.06
CA HIS A 9 18.88 -13.31 -49.67
C HIS A 9 18.43 -13.84 -48.30
N THR A 10 18.39 -15.16 -48.13
CA THR A 10 17.97 -15.78 -46.87
C THR A 10 18.96 -15.52 -45.74
N LEU A 11 18.44 -15.29 -44.53
CA LEU A 11 19.18 -15.11 -43.29
C LEU A 11 18.92 -16.26 -42.29
N GLU A 12 18.22 -17.33 -42.70
CA GLU A 12 17.81 -18.42 -41.81
C GLU A 12 18.96 -19.12 -41.09
N ASN A 13 20.15 -19.19 -41.72
CA ASN A 13 21.35 -19.82 -41.16
C ASN A 13 22.39 -18.80 -40.67
N VAL A 14 22.02 -17.53 -40.54
CA VAL A 14 22.92 -16.46 -40.05
C VAL A 14 22.73 -16.32 -38.55
N GLU A 15 23.82 -16.39 -37.79
CA GLU A 15 23.78 -16.21 -36.33
C GLU A 15 23.36 -14.79 -35.93
N VAL A 16 22.61 -14.66 -34.84
CA VAL A 16 22.21 -13.35 -34.32
C VAL A 16 23.44 -12.68 -33.70
N GLU A 17 23.84 -11.54 -34.26
CA GLU A 17 25.01 -10.78 -33.81
C GLU A 17 24.72 -9.92 -32.56
N ALA A 18 23.55 -9.29 -32.49
CA ALA A 18 23.17 -8.42 -31.39
C ALA A 18 21.64 -8.25 -31.27
N TYR A 19 21.19 -7.80 -30.10
CA TYR A 19 19.80 -7.44 -29.83
C TYR A 19 19.68 -5.97 -29.46
N GLU A 20 18.76 -5.26 -30.10
CA GLU A 20 18.32 -3.94 -29.66
C GLU A 20 17.24 -4.08 -28.58
N LYS A 21 17.36 -3.38 -27.46
CA LYS A 21 16.42 -3.46 -26.34
C LYS A 21 15.59 -2.19 -26.23
N ARG A 22 14.27 -2.34 -26.03
CA ARG A 22 13.34 -1.27 -25.65
C ARG A 22 12.48 -1.79 -24.49
N GLN A 23 12.19 -0.94 -23.51
CA GLN A 23 11.37 -1.29 -22.34
C GLN A 23 10.20 -0.33 -22.22
N VAL A 24 9.04 -0.88 -21.87
CA VAL A 24 7.87 -0.11 -21.46
C VAL A 24 7.66 -0.39 -19.99
N PHE A 25 7.65 0.66 -19.18
CA PHE A 25 7.28 0.59 -17.77
C PHE A 25 5.84 1.03 -17.65
N ASP A 26 5.02 0.20 -17.04
CA ASP A 26 3.61 0.47 -16.80
C ASP A 26 3.26 0.15 -15.34
N ILE A 27 2.16 0.71 -14.87
CA ILE A 27 1.64 0.46 -13.54
C ILE A 27 0.89 -0.88 -13.59
N PRO A 28 1.24 -1.86 -12.73
CA PRO A 28 0.47 -3.10 -12.67
C PRO A 28 -0.98 -2.80 -12.24
N PRO A 29 -1.95 -3.68 -12.55
CA PRO A 29 -3.30 -3.53 -12.04
C PRO A 29 -3.28 -3.36 -10.51
N VAL A 30 -3.96 -2.31 -10.03
CA VAL A 30 -4.01 -1.98 -8.60
C VAL A 30 -4.94 -2.98 -7.90
N ASN A 31 -4.36 -3.95 -7.20
CA ASN A 31 -5.09 -5.01 -6.49
C ASN A 31 -4.96 -4.83 -4.97
N LEU A 32 -6.07 -4.52 -4.30
CA LEU A 32 -6.10 -4.44 -2.84
C LEU A 32 -6.25 -5.82 -2.20
N ILE A 33 -5.46 -6.07 -1.16
CA ILE A 33 -5.60 -7.24 -0.30
C ILE A 33 -6.53 -6.89 0.86
N VAL A 34 -7.72 -7.47 0.87
CA VAL A 34 -8.73 -7.28 1.93
C VAL A 34 -8.85 -8.57 2.73
N THR A 35 -8.56 -8.50 4.04
CA THR A 35 -8.76 -9.62 4.97
C THR A 35 -10.00 -9.36 5.82
N GLU A 36 -11.05 -10.17 5.61
CA GLU A 36 -12.29 -10.08 6.40
C GLU A 36 -12.17 -10.93 7.67
N HIS A 37 -12.25 -10.28 8.84
CA HIS A 37 -12.34 -10.97 10.13
C HIS A 37 -13.81 -11.12 10.54
N LYS A 38 -14.22 -12.33 10.93
CA LYS A 38 -15.57 -12.61 11.40
C LYS A 38 -15.55 -13.05 12.86
N SER A 39 -16.42 -12.47 13.68
CA SER A 39 -16.68 -12.96 15.03
C SER A 39 -18.08 -13.54 15.14
N GLN A 40 -18.22 -14.60 15.94
CA GLN A 40 -19.50 -15.24 16.17
C GLN A 40 -20.37 -14.40 17.11
N ILE A 41 -21.68 -14.36 16.82
CA ILE A 41 -22.69 -13.81 17.71
C ILE A 41 -23.68 -14.93 18.03
N LYS A 42 -23.92 -15.18 19.33
CA LYS A 42 -24.84 -16.23 19.80
C LYS A 42 -25.80 -15.65 20.84
N THR A 43 -27.09 -15.90 20.67
CA THR A 43 -28.11 -15.57 21.66
C THR A 43 -28.31 -16.76 22.58
N CYS A 44 -28.21 -16.56 23.90
CA CYS A 44 -28.46 -17.61 24.87
C CYS A 44 -29.96 -18.00 24.85
N PRO A 45 -30.31 -19.27 24.61
CA PRO A 45 -31.72 -19.69 24.54
C PRO A 45 -32.43 -19.63 25.89
N HIS A 46 -31.70 -19.62 27.01
CA HIS A 46 -32.28 -19.60 28.35
C HIS A 46 -32.58 -18.20 28.87
N CYS A 47 -31.69 -17.23 28.64
CA CYS A 47 -31.82 -15.87 29.20
C CYS A 47 -31.93 -14.76 28.14
N GLY A 48 -31.89 -15.11 26.84
CA GLY A 48 -31.97 -14.16 25.73
C GLY A 48 -30.74 -13.26 25.53
N ARG A 49 -29.69 -13.40 26.37
CA ARG A 49 -28.50 -12.53 26.28
C ARG A 49 -27.69 -12.82 25.01
N ILE A 50 -27.28 -11.75 24.31
CA ILE A 50 -26.39 -11.79 23.16
C ILE A 50 -24.94 -11.88 23.64
N ASN A 51 -24.21 -12.87 23.12
CA ASN A 51 -22.78 -13.07 23.38
C ASN A 51 -22.02 -12.89 22.07
N LYS A 52 -20.97 -12.08 22.09
CA LYS A 52 -20.11 -11.81 20.93
C LYS A 52 -18.71 -12.33 21.20
N ALA A 53 -18.15 -13.08 20.27
CA ALA A 53 -16.74 -13.42 20.30
C ALA A 53 -15.91 -12.16 20.08
N VAL A 54 -14.76 -12.07 20.77
CA VAL A 54 -13.83 -10.95 20.63
C VAL A 54 -13.00 -11.08 19.36
N PHE A 55 -12.69 -9.94 18.74
CA PHE A 55 -11.70 -9.88 17.66
C PHE A 55 -10.28 -9.90 18.23
N PRO A 56 -9.26 -10.27 17.43
CA PRO A 56 -7.87 -10.04 17.79
C PRO A 56 -7.60 -8.57 18.11
N GLU A 57 -6.63 -8.29 18.98
CA GLU A 57 -6.30 -6.91 19.41
C GLU A 57 -5.92 -5.99 18.24
N SER A 58 -5.36 -6.55 17.17
CA SER A 58 -5.00 -5.82 15.96
C SER A 58 -6.20 -5.39 15.11
N VAL A 59 -7.39 -5.95 15.33
CA VAL A 59 -8.62 -5.67 14.58
C VAL A 59 -9.58 -4.88 15.47
N LYS A 60 -9.37 -3.56 15.51
CA LYS A 60 -10.04 -2.64 16.45
C LYS A 60 -11.30 -2.01 15.87
N TYR A 61 -11.34 -1.80 14.56
CA TYR A 61 -12.41 -1.06 13.89
C TYR A 61 -13.08 -1.90 12.79
N PRO A 62 -14.36 -1.62 12.46
CA PRO A 62 -15.05 -2.30 11.36
C PRO A 62 -14.32 -2.19 10.02
N VAL A 63 -13.67 -1.04 9.78
CA VAL A 63 -12.77 -0.79 8.65
C VAL A 63 -11.51 -0.14 9.20
N GLN A 64 -10.35 -0.70 8.83
CA GLN A 64 -9.05 -0.13 9.14
C GLN A 64 -8.08 -0.42 7.99
N TYR A 65 -7.14 0.49 7.79
CA TYR A 65 -6.18 0.40 6.69
C TYR A 65 -4.87 -0.20 7.18
N GLY A 66 -4.30 -1.08 6.35
CA GLY A 66 -3.03 -1.75 6.65
C GLY A 66 -1.83 -0.80 6.61
N PRO A 67 -0.67 -1.22 7.14
CA PRO A 67 0.50 -0.38 7.28
C PRO A 67 1.02 0.18 5.95
N ASN A 68 0.97 -0.58 4.86
CA ASN A 68 1.43 -0.11 3.55
C ASN A 68 0.57 1.06 3.01
N ILE A 69 -0.75 0.97 3.15
CA ILE A 69 -1.66 2.04 2.72
C ILE A 69 -1.40 3.32 3.54
N LEU A 70 -1.29 3.17 4.86
CA LEU A 70 -1.03 4.31 5.75
C LEU A 70 0.35 4.93 5.50
N ALA A 71 1.39 4.10 5.31
CA ALA A 71 2.73 4.57 4.98
C ALA A 71 2.77 5.33 3.66
N SER A 72 2.08 4.84 2.61
CA SER A 72 1.96 5.55 1.34
C SER A 72 1.23 6.89 1.50
N ALA A 73 0.15 6.96 2.27
CA ALA A 73 -0.55 8.21 2.55
C ALA A 73 0.33 9.22 3.31
N ILE A 74 1.07 8.76 4.33
CA ILE A 74 2.01 9.59 5.09
C ILE A 74 3.16 10.05 4.20
N TYR A 75 3.65 9.22 3.27
CA TYR A 75 4.68 9.60 2.31
C TYR A 75 4.19 10.70 1.36
N CYS A 76 2.98 10.56 0.79
CA CYS A 76 2.34 11.61 0.01
C CYS A 76 2.21 12.92 0.81
N LYS A 77 1.89 12.82 2.10
CA LYS A 77 1.75 13.99 2.97
C LYS A 77 3.09 14.66 3.27
N ASN A 78 4.09 13.90 3.72
CA ASN A 78 5.32 14.46 4.29
C ASN A 78 6.41 14.73 3.26
N HIS A 79 6.47 13.92 2.19
CA HIS A 79 7.47 14.10 1.15
C HIS A 79 6.96 15.00 0.03
N HIS A 80 5.70 14.83 -0.37
CA HIS A 80 5.10 15.57 -1.49
C HIS A 80 4.19 16.72 -1.05
N PHE A 81 4.01 16.93 0.26
CA PHE A 81 3.21 18.02 0.82
C PHE A 81 1.76 18.07 0.33
N ILE A 82 1.20 16.92 -0.06
CA ILE A 82 -0.16 16.85 -0.60
C ILE A 82 -1.18 17.08 0.53
N PRO A 83 -2.19 17.94 0.35
CA PRO A 83 -3.27 18.11 1.32
C PRO A 83 -4.01 16.82 1.62
N TYR A 84 -4.49 16.62 2.86
CA TYR A 84 -5.13 15.37 3.28
C TYR A 84 -6.35 14.98 2.43
N GLU A 85 -7.18 15.96 2.04
CA GLU A 85 -8.32 15.72 1.16
C GLU A 85 -7.88 15.20 -0.21
N ARG A 86 -6.82 15.80 -0.78
CA ARG A 86 -6.26 15.37 -2.07
C ARG A 86 -5.63 13.98 -2.01
N ILE A 87 -5.07 13.59 -0.86
CA ILE A 87 -4.62 12.21 -0.65
C ILE A 87 -5.83 11.27 -0.61
N SER A 88 -6.90 11.66 0.08
CA SER A 88 -8.13 10.86 0.18
C SER A 88 -8.73 10.61 -1.21
N GLU A 89 -8.84 11.66 -2.03
CA GLU A 89 -9.26 11.58 -3.43
C GLU A 89 -8.33 10.68 -4.26
N PHE A 90 -7.00 10.83 -4.14
CA PHE A 90 -6.03 10.01 -4.87
C PHE A 90 -6.20 8.50 -4.60
N PHE A 91 -6.40 8.11 -3.34
CA PHE A 91 -6.63 6.70 -2.98
C PHE A 91 -7.99 6.19 -3.46
N GLU A 92 -9.01 7.06 -3.53
CA GLU A 92 -10.31 6.72 -4.10
C GLU A 92 -10.20 6.50 -5.62
N ASP A 93 -9.51 7.41 -6.34
CA ASP A 93 -9.36 7.37 -7.80
C ASP A 93 -8.49 6.20 -8.29
N ILE A 94 -7.37 5.92 -7.59
CA ILE A 94 -6.38 4.93 -8.04
C ILE A 94 -6.62 3.54 -7.43
N MET A 95 -7.08 3.48 -6.18
CA MET A 95 -7.22 2.23 -5.45
C MET A 95 -8.67 1.87 -5.09
N GLY A 96 -9.64 2.75 -5.36
CA GLY A 96 -11.04 2.50 -5.04
C GLY A 96 -11.35 2.52 -3.54
N ILE A 97 -10.46 3.08 -2.70
CA ILE A 97 -10.67 3.17 -1.25
C ILE A 97 -10.74 4.61 -0.75
N LYS A 98 -11.78 4.90 0.02
CA LYS A 98 -12.00 6.22 0.62
C LYS A 98 -11.43 6.29 2.02
N ILE A 99 -10.15 6.66 2.13
CA ILE A 99 -9.52 6.95 3.41
C ILE A 99 -9.97 8.34 3.85
N CYS A 100 -10.54 8.49 5.05
CA CYS A 100 -10.88 9.83 5.53
C CYS A 100 -9.61 10.56 6.04
N PRO A 101 -9.53 11.89 5.87
CA PRO A 101 -8.40 12.72 6.32
C PRO A 101 -8.01 12.48 7.78
N ALA A 102 -8.99 12.32 8.67
CA ALA A 102 -8.76 12.07 10.09
C ALA A 102 -7.99 10.76 10.35
N THR A 103 -8.17 9.74 9.50
CA THR A 103 -7.40 8.49 9.60
C THR A 103 -5.94 8.71 9.22
N ILE A 104 -5.67 9.53 8.19
CA ILE A 104 -4.31 9.88 7.77
C ILE A 104 -3.60 10.69 8.85
N ILE A 105 -4.26 11.71 9.40
CA ILE A 105 -3.73 12.54 10.50
C ILE A 105 -3.41 11.68 11.73
N ARG A 106 -4.31 10.76 12.10
CA ARG A 106 -4.05 9.84 13.21
C ARG A 106 -2.83 8.96 12.94
N ALA A 107 -2.73 8.38 11.75
CA ALA A 107 -1.62 7.51 11.38
C ALA A 107 -0.28 8.28 11.34
N GLU A 108 -0.28 9.51 10.84
CA GLU A 108 0.89 10.39 10.85
C GLU A 108 1.35 10.68 12.29
N LYS A 109 0.40 10.99 13.19
CA LYS A 109 0.71 11.22 14.60
C LYS A 109 1.27 9.98 15.28
N GLU A 110 0.68 8.81 15.06
CA GLU A 110 1.19 7.54 15.58
C GLU A 110 2.61 7.24 15.04
N CYS A 111 2.84 7.48 13.75
CA CYS A 111 4.16 7.34 13.13
C CYS A 111 5.20 8.26 13.77
N PHE A 112 4.84 9.55 13.95
CA PHE A 112 5.69 10.53 14.62
C PHE A 112 6.03 10.12 16.06
N GLN A 113 5.04 9.67 16.83
CA GLN A 113 5.25 9.21 18.21
C GLN A 113 6.21 8.00 18.27
N ASN A 114 6.13 7.09 17.29
CA ASN A 114 7.02 5.94 17.23
C ASN A 114 8.49 6.31 16.92
N LEU A 115 8.76 7.53 16.42
CA LEU A 115 10.12 8.04 16.21
C LEU A 115 10.79 8.49 17.50
N GLU A 116 10.05 8.68 18.60
CA GLU A 116 10.57 9.24 19.85
C GLU A 116 11.81 8.50 20.37
N CYS A 117 11.79 7.17 20.36
CA CYS A 117 12.93 6.35 20.78
C CYS A 117 14.18 6.63 19.92
N PHE A 118 13.99 6.73 18.60
CA PHE A 118 15.07 7.00 17.66
C PHE A 118 15.62 8.43 17.82
N GLU A 119 14.75 9.43 17.97
CA GLU A 119 15.17 10.81 18.23
C GLU A 119 15.98 10.91 19.53
N ASN A 120 15.58 10.20 20.58
CA ASN A 120 16.31 10.16 21.85
C ASN A 120 17.73 9.58 21.69
N ILE A 121 17.91 8.58 20.82
CA ILE A 121 19.23 8.04 20.48
C ILE A 121 20.07 9.11 19.78
N ILE A 122 19.54 9.76 18.75
CA ILE A 122 20.26 10.82 18.02
C ILE A 122 20.68 11.96 18.96
N ARG A 123 19.77 12.42 19.82
CA ARG A 123 20.04 13.50 20.79
C ARG A 123 21.17 13.14 21.76
N THR A 124 21.28 11.86 22.14
CA THR A 124 22.39 11.38 22.98
C THR A 124 23.71 11.37 22.23
N LEU A 125 23.70 10.93 20.96
CA LEU A 125 24.89 10.87 20.11
C LEU A 125 25.45 12.25 19.72
N GLN A 126 24.58 13.25 19.55
CA GLN A 126 24.98 14.64 19.24
C GLN A 126 25.50 15.43 20.45
N ARG A 127 25.46 14.85 21.66
CA ARG A 127 25.99 15.46 22.89
C ARG A 127 27.41 14.99 23.26
N LEU A 128 27.99 14.09 22.47
CA LEU A 128 29.40 13.67 22.52
C LEU A 128 30.22 14.45 21.48
#